data_AF-A0A1J3HR39-F1
#
_entry.id   AF-A0A1J3HR39-F1
#
_cell.length_a   1.000
_cell.length_b   1.000
_cell.length_c   1.000
_cell.angle_alpha   90.00
_cell.angle_beta   90.00
_cell.angle_gamma   90.00
#
_symmetry.space_group_name_H-M   'P 1'
#
loop_
_entity.id
_entity.type
_entity.pdbx_description
1 polymer ?
#
loop_
_entity_poly.entity_id
_entity_poly.type
_entity_poly.pdbx_seq_one_letter_code
_entity_poly.pdbx_strand_id
1 'polypeptide(L)' 'FDIARVVDREYVFSYVDNSSSLVNPLMQKLRHFLVDYALAEPECETDDKVFRKIGTFEAELKSLLPKEVERVRSEYEKG' A
#
# COMPACT_ATOMS: atom_id res chain seq x y z
N PHE A 1 2.38 -0.26 -15.49
CA PHE A 1 2.15 -1.32 -14.49
C PHE A 1 1.19 -0.76 -13.45
N ASP A 2 0.27 -1.58 -12.94
CA ASP A 2 -0.77 -1.13 -11.99
C ASP A 2 -0.43 -1.62 -10.59
N ILE A 3 -0.54 -0.71 -9.60
CA ILE A 3 -0.34 -0.99 -8.18
C ILE A 3 -1.31 -2.07 -7.68
N ALA A 4 -2.49 -2.20 -8.28
CA ALA A 4 -3.46 -3.26 -7.95
C ALA A 4 -2.87 -4.67 -8.17
N ARG A 5 -2.01 -4.86 -9.18
CA ARG A 5 -1.37 -6.17 -9.44
C ARG A 5 -0.36 -6.57 -8.36
N VAL A 6 0.16 -5.61 -7.59
CA VAL A 6 1.03 -5.89 -6.43
C VAL A 6 0.21 -6.52 -5.32
N VAL A 7 -1.02 -6.03 -5.13
CA VAL A 7 -1.98 -6.53 -4.15
C VAL A 7 -2.50 -7.91 -4.54
N ASP A 8 -2.90 -8.11 -5.80
CA ASP A 8 -3.43 -9.40 -6.30
C ASP A 8 -2.43 -10.57 -6.16
N ARG A 9 -1.13 -10.26 -6.11
CA ARG A 9 -0.05 -11.26 -6.02
C ARG A 9 0.40 -11.52 -4.58
N GLU A 10 -0.18 -10.83 -3.60
CA GLU A 10 0.16 -11.03 -2.19
C GLU A 10 -0.90 -11.89 -1.51
N TYR A 11 -0.44 -12.89 -0.77
CA TYR A 11 -1.35 -13.76 -0.05
C TYR A 11 -1.93 -12.99 1.14
N VAL A 12 -3.25 -12.79 1.18
CA VAL A 12 -3.92 -11.95 2.19
C VAL A 12 -3.53 -12.32 3.63
N PHE A 13 -3.44 -13.62 3.92
CA PHE A 13 -3.07 -14.10 5.25
C PHE A 13 -1.60 -13.84 5.64
N SER A 14 -0.73 -13.41 4.70
CA SER A 14 0.66 -13.04 5.00
C SER A 14 0.77 -11.68 5.69
N TYR A 15 -0.23 -10.81 5.53
CA TYR A 15 -0.20 -9.44 6.05
C TYR A 15 -1.41 -9.06 6.90
N VAL A 16 -2.52 -9.82 6.86
CA VAL A 16 -3.77 -9.45 7.55
C VAL A 16 -3.61 -9.29 9.07
N ASP A 17 -2.75 -10.09 9.72
CA ASP A 17 -2.53 -10.05 11.17
C ASP A 17 -1.76 -8.79 11.63
N ASN A 18 -1.03 -8.16 10.72
CA ASN A 18 -0.25 -6.94 10.95
C ASN A 18 -0.34 -6.01 9.74
N SER A 19 -1.58 -5.69 9.34
CA SER A 19 -1.90 -5.02 8.07
C SER A 19 -1.26 -3.63 7.91
N SER A 20 -1.05 -2.92 9.02
CA SER A 20 -0.41 -1.59 9.07
C SER A 20 1.11 -1.63 9.29
N SER A 21 1.71 -2.81 9.40
CA SER A 21 3.13 -2.91 9.67
C SER A 21 3.95 -2.60 8.43
N LEU A 22 4.87 -1.63 8.53
CA LEU A 22 5.78 -1.27 7.44
C LEU A 22 6.77 -2.40 7.08
N VAL A 23 6.88 -3.43 7.91
CA VAL A 23 7.70 -4.62 7.63
C VAL A 23 6.90 -5.74 6.96
N ASN A 24 5.59 -5.58 6.75
CA ASN A 24 4.80 -6.61 6.10
C ASN A 24 5.11 -6.67 4.58
N PRO A 25 4.94 -7.85 3.95
CA PRO A 25 5.27 -8.04 2.53
C PRO A 25 4.54 -7.07 1.60
N LEU A 26 3.29 -6.73 1.92
CA LEU A 26 2.45 -5.83 1.12
C LEU A 26 3.04 -4.40 1.10
N MET A 27 3.30 -3.80 2.26
CA MET A 27 3.85 -2.45 2.39
C MET A 27 5.24 -2.36 1.75
N GLN A 28 6.07 -3.39 1.89
CA GLN A 28 7.38 -3.44 1.25
C GLN A 28 7.28 -3.48 -0.27
N LYS A 29 6.38 -4.29 -0.84
CA LYS A 29 6.19 -4.36 -2.30
C LYS A 29 5.57 -3.08 -2.87
N LEU A 30 4.59 -2.49 -2.17
CA LEU A 30 3.99 -1.21 -2.56
C LEU A 30 5.04 -0.10 -2.57
N ARG A 31 5.89 -0.02 -1.53
CA ARG A 31 7.01 0.93 -1.49
C ARG A 31 7.97 0.74 -2.65
N HIS A 32 8.44 -0.49 -2.90
CA HIS A 32 9.36 -0.75 -4.01
C HIS A 32 8.75 -0.32 -5.35
N PHE A 33 7.50 -0.69 -5.61
CA PHE A 33 6.81 -0.30 -6.83
C PHE A 33 6.71 1.23 -7.01
N LEU A 34 6.34 1.95 -5.94
CA LEU A 34 6.21 3.40 -5.98
C LEU A 34 7.57 4.10 -6.12
N VAL A 35 8.62 3.57 -5.51
CA VAL A 35 9.99 4.08 -5.65
C VAL A 35 10.50 3.84 -7.06
N ASP A 36 10.36 2.63 -7.61
CA ASP A 36 10.74 2.30 -8.99
C ASP A 36 9.99 3.19 -9.99
N TYR A 37 8.69 3.40 -9.77
CA TYR A 37 7.89 4.31 -10.57
C TYR A 37 8.39 5.76 -10.49
N ALA A 38 8.69 6.24 -9.29
CA ALA A 38 9.21 7.59 -9.09
C ALA A 38 10.62 7.79 -9.67
N LEU A 39 11.45 6.74 -9.71
CA LEU A 39 12.77 6.76 -10.34
C LEU A 39 12.70 6.74 -11.87
N ALA A 40 11.66 6.11 -12.43
CA ALA A 40 11.40 6.10 -13.87
C ALA A 40 10.71 7.39 -14.36
N GLU A 41 10.21 8.23 -13.46
CA GLU A 41 9.60 9.53 -13.78
C GLU A 41 10.70 10.50 -14.26
N PRO A 42 10.53 11.19 -15.40
CA PRO A 42 11.53 12.13 -15.90
C PRO A 42 11.78 13.24 -14.88
N GLU A 43 13.03 13.70 -14.77
CA GLU A 43 13.40 14.79 -13.87
C GLU A 43 12.70 16.10 -14.28
N CYS A 44 11.49 16.29 -13.78
CA CYS A 44 10.76 17.54 -13.82
C CYS A 44 10.91 18.21 -12.44
N GLU A 45 11.30 19.48 -12.38
CA GLU A 45 11.44 20.24 -11.12
C GLU A 45 10.08 20.63 -10.50
N THR A 46 9.11 19.73 -10.54
CA THR A 46 7.79 19.95 -9.93
C THR A 46 7.74 19.32 -8.55
N ASP A 47 7.19 20.04 -7.56
CA ASP A 47 6.95 19.52 -6.21
C ASP A 47 5.97 18.32 -6.18
N ASP A 48 5.32 18.01 -7.30
CA ASP A 48 4.34 16.93 -7.47
C ASP A 48 4.92 15.52 -7.67
N LYS A 49 6.25 15.35 -7.61
CA LYS A 49 6.92 14.06 -7.82
C LYS A 49 6.33 12.95 -6.94
N VAL A 50 6.13 11.78 -7.54
CA VAL A 50 5.55 10.61 -6.85
C VAL A 50 6.33 10.26 -5.58
N PHE A 51 7.67 10.41 -5.61
CA PHE A 51 8.54 10.13 -4.47
C PHE A 51 8.11 10.85 -3.18
N ARG A 52 7.66 12.11 -3.27
CA ARG A 52 7.21 12.88 -2.09
C ARG A 52 5.85 12.40 -1.57
N LYS A 53 5.00 11.85 -2.45
CA LYS A 53 3.66 11.33 -2.12
C LYS A 53 3.70 9.95 -1.47
N ILE A 54 4.82 9.20 -1.60
CA ILE A 54 4.99 7.87 -1.00
C ILE A 54 4.78 7.91 0.52
N GLY A 55 5.39 8.88 1.21
CA GLY A 55 5.27 8.99 2.67
C GLY A 55 3.83 9.22 3.13
N THR A 56 3.10 10.12 2.46
CA THR A 56 1.69 10.39 2.74
C THR A 56 0.83 9.16 2.46
N PHE A 57 1.04 8.51 1.30
CA PHE A 57 0.33 7.28 0.94
C PHE A 57 0.52 6.18 1.98
N GLU A 58 1.75 5.97 2.47
CA GLU A 58 2.03 4.98 3.50
C GLU A 58 1.35 5.30 4.83
N ALA A 59 1.31 6.58 5.22
CA ALA A 59 0.66 7.01 6.45
C ALA A 59 -0.87 6.83 6.37
N GLU A 60 -1.49 7.18 5.25
CA GLU A 60 -2.91 6.99 5.00
C GLU A 60 -3.27 5.50 4.97
N LEU A 61 -2.50 4.69 4.23
CA LEU A 61 -2.70 3.26 4.14
C LEU A 61 -2.58 2.59 5.52
N LYS A 62 -1.60 3.01 6.33
CA LYS A 62 -1.42 2.54 7.71
C LYS A 62 -2.62 2.84 8.61
N SER A 63 -3.30 3.96 8.38
CA SER A 63 -4.48 4.41 9.14
C SER A 63 -5.78 3.75 8.69
N LEU A 64 -5.94 3.55 7.37
CA LEU A 64 -7.17 3.07 6.76
C LEU A 64 -7.23 1.54 6.64
N LEU A 65 -6.12 0.89 6.29
CA LEU A 65 -6.10 -0.54 5.97
C LEU A 65 -6.58 -1.44 7.14
N PRO A 66 -6.17 -1.21 8.40
CA PRO A 66 -6.68 -2.00 9.52
C PRO A 66 -8.19 -1.84 9.73
N LYS A 67 -8.73 -0.64 9.49
CA LYS A 67 -10.15 -0.34 9.66
C LYS A 67 -10.99 -1.04 8.60
N GLU A 68 -10.56 -0.99 7.35
CA GLU A 68 -11.25 -1.67 6.25
C GLU A 68 -11.16 -3.19 6.38
N VAL A 69 -10.01 -3.75 6.78
CA VAL A 69 -9.87 -5.19 7.03
C VAL A 69 -10.86 -5.67 8.11
N GLU A 70 -10.91 -4.96 9.23
CA GLU A 70 -11.81 -5.32 10.33
C GLU A 70 -13.29 -5.12 9.97
N ARG A 71 -13.59 -4.07 9.21
CA ARG A 71 -14.94 -3.82 8.70
C ARG A 71 -15.41 -4.94 7.78
N VAL A 72 -14.61 -5.32 6.79
CA VAL A 72 -14.94 -6.40 5.85
C VAL A 72 -15.08 -7.73 6.60
N ARG A 73 -14.20 -8.00 7.57
CA ARG A 73 -14.32 -9.18 8.45
C ARG A 73 -15.64 -9.18 9.21
N SER A 74 -15.99 -8.06 9.84
CA SER A 74 -17.25 -7.91 10.60
C SER A 74 -18.49 -8.03 9.72
N GLU A 75 -18.46 -7.51 8.48
CA GLU A 75 -19.55 -7.65 7.51
C GLU A 75 -19.67 -9.11 7.04
N TYR A 76 -18.55 -9.79 6.76
CA TYR A 76 -18.54 -11.20 6.38
C TYR A 76 -19.04 -12.12 7.50
N GLU A 77 -18.69 -11.84 8.76
CA GLU A 77 -19.18 -12.60 9.92
C GLU A 77 -20.68 -12.43 10.18
N LYS A 78 -21.29 -11.32 9.71
CA LYS A 78 -22.71 -11.03 9.91
C LYS A 78 -23.64 -11.69 8.89
N GLY A 79 -23.10 -12.24 7.79
CA GLY A 79 -23.84 -12.92 6.73
C GLY A 79 -24.24 -11.99 5.59
#